data_AF-A0A848MAY5-F1
#
_entry.id   AF-A0A848MAY5-F1
#
_cell.length_a   1.000
_cell.length_b   1.000
_cell.length_c   1.000
_cell.angle_alpha   90.00
_cell.angle_beta   90.00
_cell.angle_gamma   90.00
#
_symmetry.space_group_name_H-M   'P 1'
#
loop_
_entity.id
_entity.type
_entity.pdbx_description
1 polymer ?
#
loop_
_entity_poly.entity_id
_entity_poly.type
_entity_poly.pdbx_seq_one_letter_code
_entity_poly.pdbx_strand_id
1 'polypeptide(L)'
;MIECPWCSSKVELFENVCPECKHEVLIDREGNVIFETQEDFEGTQPGEEYTDVDISEIIIQKFKCSKCGQRECDVNEVAMTGTGLSKILDIQYNHYLFVTCEFCGYVEVYNPDVLLRKKSGSVSTVLDILFGN
;
A
#
# COMPACT_ATOMS: atom_id res chain seq x y z
N MET A 1 5.84 17.48 22.33
CA MET A 1 5.19 17.81 21.05
C MET A 1 6.18 17.64 19.90
N ILE A 2 5.83 16.81 18.92
CA ILE A 2 6.61 16.57 17.70
C ILE A 2 5.82 17.06 16.49
N GLU A 3 6.49 17.32 15.37
CA GLU A 3 5.82 17.58 14.09
C GLU A 3 5.55 16.24 13.39
N CYS A 4 4.28 15.92 13.14
CA CYS A 4 3.90 14.66 12.52
C CYS A 4 4.37 14.63 11.05
N PRO A 5 5.12 13.59 10.61
CA PRO A 5 5.62 13.51 9.25
C PRO A 5 4.52 13.31 8.19
N TRP A 6 3.34 12.83 8.61
CA TRP A 6 2.23 12.52 7.71
C TRP A 6 1.31 13.70 7.42
N CYS A 7 1.14 14.61 8.38
CA CYS A 7 0.18 15.72 8.28
C CYS A 7 0.74 17.09 8.70
N SER A 8 2.04 17.15 9.03
CA SER A 8 2.77 18.36 9.45
C SER A 8 2.17 19.09 10.65
N SER A 9 1.28 18.44 11.39
CA SER A 9 0.67 18.99 12.59
C SER A 9 1.57 18.76 13.81
N LYS A 10 1.68 19.76 14.68
CA LYS A 10 2.41 19.65 15.95
C LYS A 10 1.52 18.96 16.98
N VAL A 11 1.86 17.74 17.36
CA VAL A 11 1.02 16.87 18.20
C VAL A 11 1.81 16.21 19.33
N GLU A 12 1.09 15.71 20.33
CA GLU A 12 1.59 14.69 21.26
C GLU A 12 1.03 13.35 20.81
N LEU A 13 1.90 12.36 20.59
CA LEU A 13 1.46 11.03 20.17
C LEU A 13 0.79 10.31 21.33
N PHE A 14 -0.22 9.51 21.02
CA PHE A 14 -0.85 8.59 21.94
C PHE A 14 -0.64 7.18 21.41
N GLU A 15 0.09 6.34 22.15
CA GLU A 15 0.46 4.98 21.70
C GLU A 15 1.13 4.97 20.31
N ASN A 16 2.03 5.93 20.07
CA ASN A 16 2.69 6.17 18.77
C ASN A 16 1.74 6.58 17.62
N VAL A 17 0.48 6.90 17.89
CA VAL A 17 -0.49 7.34 16.87
C VAL A 17 -0.69 8.85 16.94
N CYS A 18 -0.67 9.49 15.77
CA CYS A 18 -1.01 10.91 15.64
C CYS A 18 -2.53 11.11 15.82
N PRO A 19 -2.99 11.99 16.73
CA PRO A 19 -4.42 12.20 16.98
C PRO A 19 -5.15 12.87 15.80
N GLU A 20 -4.44 13.63 14.96
CA GLU A 20 -5.02 14.36 13.84
C GLU A 20 -5.26 13.47 12.62
N CYS A 21 -4.22 12.74 12.19
CA CYS A 21 -4.29 11.92 10.97
C CYS A 21 -4.45 10.41 11.22
N LYS A 22 -4.42 9.97 12.49
CA LYS A 22 -4.56 8.57 12.91
C LYS A 22 -3.51 7.61 12.34
N HIS A 23 -2.40 8.14 11.82
CA HIS A 23 -1.27 7.33 11.37
C HIS A 23 -0.31 7.06 12.53
N GLU A 24 0.29 5.88 12.52
CA GLU A 24 1.40 5.53 13.38
C GLU A 24 2.64 6.36 13.00
N VAL A 25 3.33 6.87 14.01
CA VAL A 25 4.56 7.66 13.91
C VAL A 25 5.61 6.95 14.73
N LEU A 26 6.62 6.41 14.04
CA LEU A 26 7.74 5.73 14.68
C LEU A 26 8.70 6.78 15.25
N ILE A 27 9.07 6.58 16.51
CA ILE A 27 10.01 7.43 17.24
C ILE A 27 11.11 6.59 17.85
N ASP A 28 12.34 7.12 17.88
CA ASP A 28 13.46 6.47 18.58
C ASP A 28 13.33 6.61 20.11
N ARG A 29 14.32 6.06 20.84
CA ARG A 29 14.35 6.12 22.31
C ARG A 29 14.59 7.53 22.83
N GLU A 30 15.16 8.41 22.01
CA GLU A 30 15.38 9.82 22.27
C GLU A 30 14.15 10.69 21.93
N GLY A 31 13.10 10.11 21.32
CA GLY A 31 11.86 10.78 20.95
C GLY A 31 11.89 11.51 19.60
N ASN A 32 12.90 11.27 18.76
CA ASN A 32 12.95 11.80 17.40
C ASN A 32 12.12 10.93 16.46
N VAL A 33 11.48 11.57 15.48
CA VAL A 33 10.78 10.86 14.41
C VAL A 33 11.81 10.11 13.58
N ILE A 34 11.72 8.79 13.60
CA ILE A 34 12.50 7.92 12.72
C ILE A 34 11.62 7.50 11.56
N PHE A 35 12.17 7.62 10.36
CA PHE A 35 11.68 6.85 9.24
C PHE A 35 12.42 5.52 9.31
N GLU A 36 11.73 4.39 9.24
CA GLU A 36 12.40 3.12 8.99
C GLU A 36 13.09 3.20 7.61
N THR A 37 14.34 3.67 7.61
CA THR A 37 15.33 3.31 6.62
C THR A 37 15.73 1.87 6.95
N GLN A 38 15.53 0.98 5.99
CA GLN A 38 15.87 -0.43 6.10
C GLN A 38 17.35 -0.60 6.45
N GLU A 39 17.67 -0.84 7.73
CA GLU A 39 18.96 -1.47 8.08
C GLU A 39 18.82 -2.65 9.04
N ASP A 40 17.69 -2.86 9.72
CA ASP A 40 17.60 -3.92 10.76
C ASP A 40 16.53 -5.00 10.52
N PHE A 41 16.23 -5.38 9.27
CA PHE A 41 15.46 -6.60 9.00
C PHE A 41 16.27 -7.59 8.19
N GLU A 42 17.11 -8.34 8.90
CA GLU A 42 17.71 -9.57 8.39
C GLU A 42 16.60 -10.58 8.06
N GLY A 43 16.45 -10.85 6.77
CA GLY A 43 15.87 -12.10 6.27
C GLY A 43 14.47 -11.98 5.71
N THR A 44 14.36 -11.76 4.40
CA THR A 44 13.76 -12.73 3.46
C THR A 44 14.20 -12.38 2.03
N GLN A 45 14.46 -13.42 1.24
CA GLN A 45 15.16 -13.39 -0.05
C GLN A 45 14.34 -12.69 -1.17
N PRO A 46 14.99 -12.13 -2.20
CA PRO A 46 14.33 -11.50 -3.34
C PRO A 46 13.87 -12.58 -4.33
N GLY A 47 12.56 -12.70 -4.56
CA GLY A 47 12.04 -13.62 -5.58
C GLY A 47 10.59 -14.07 -5.50
N GLU A 48 9.77 -13.57 -4.57
CA GLU A 48 8.35 -13.97 -4.54
C GLU A 48 7.47 -12.90 -5.22
N GLU A 49 7.08 -13.20 -6.46
CA GLU A 49 5.87 -12.64 -7.06
C GLU A 49 4.69 -12.98 -6.13
N TYR A 50 4.22 -12.00 -5.37
CA TYR A 50 2.96 -12.11 -4.63
C TYR A 50 1.85 -12.31 -5.65
N THR A 51 1.41 -13.56 -5.79
CA THR A 51 0.30 -13.92 -6.67
C THR A 51 -1.00 -13.29 -6.16
N ASP A 52 -1.79 -12.71 -7.07
CA ASP A 52 -3.06 -12.01 -6.83
C ASP A 52 -4.14 -12.85 -6.10
N VAL A 53 -3.85 -14.13 -5.90
CA VAL A 53 -4.71 -15.13 -5.25
C VAL A 53 -4.87 -14.85 -3.74
N ASP A 54 -3.83 -14.33 -3.06
CA ASP A 54 -3.84 -14.19 -1.59
C ASP A 54 -4.75 -13.03 -1.10
N ILE A 55 -4.69 -11.88 -1.77
CA ILE A 55 -5.44 -10.68 -1.33
C ILE A 55 -6.94 -10.86 -1.57
N SER A 56 -7.30 -11.44 -2.72
CA SER A 56 -8.69 -11.63 -3.13
C SER A 56 -9.45 -12.48 -2.11
N GLU A 57 -8.83 -13.56 -1.64
CA GLU A 57 -9.40 -14.44 -0.61
C GLU A 57 -9.61 -13.71 0.73
N ILE A 58 -8.63 -12.90 1.17
CA ILE A 58 -8.74 -12.11 2.40
C ILE A 58 -9.88 -11.10 2.31
N ILE A 59 -10.03 -10.44 1.15
CA ILE A 59 -11.13 -9.51 0.89
C ILE A 59 -12.46 -10.24 1.00
N ILE A 60 -12.63 -11.36 0.31
CA ILE A 60 -13.87 -12.15 0.32
C ILE A 60 -14.24 -12.56 1.75
N GLN A 61 -13.29 -13.03 2.54
CA GLN A 61 -13.53 -13.48 3.91
C GLN A 61 -13.95 -12.35 4.86
N LYS A 62 -13.43 -11.13 4.66
CA LYS A 62 -13.67 -9.98 5.55
C LYS A 62 -14.70 -8.99 5.00
N PHE A 63 -15.22 -9.21 3.80
CA PHE A 63 -16.08 -8.26 3.13
C PHE A 63 -17.37 -8.00 3.91
N LYS A 64 -17.76 -6.73 3.93
CA LYS A 64 -19.08 -6.28 4.36
C LYS A 64 -19.46 -5.04 3.58
N CYS A 65 -20.50 -5.14 2.76
CA CYS A 65 -20.94 -4.03 1.91
C CYS A 65 -21.33 -2.82 2.76
N SER A 66 -20.73 -1.66 2.45
CA SER A 66 -21.02 -0.38 3.11
C SER A 66 -22.42 0.17 2.81
N LYS A 67 -23.13 -0.37 1.80
CA LYS A 67 -24.49 0.05 1.42
C LYS A 67 -25.60 -0.84 1.99
N CYS A 68 -25.51 -2.15 1.82
CA CYS A 68 -26.57 -3.08 2.21
C CYS A 68 -26.21 -4.00 3.40
N GLY A 69 -24.94 -4.00 3.84
CA GLY A 69 -24.47 -4.81 4.96
C GLY A 69 -24.26 -6.29 4.68
N GLN A 70 -24.52 -6.76 3.46
CA GLN A 70 -24.28 -8.15 3.03
C GLN A 70 -22.78 -8.46 2.92
N ARG A 71 -22.45 -9.74 2.92
CA ARG A 71 -21.06 -10.24 3.01
C ARG A 71 -20.58 -11.00 1.77
N GLU A 72 -21.43 -11.15 0.77
CA GLU A 72 -21.07 -11.79 -0.50
C GLU A 72 -20.54 -10.73 -1.48
N CYS A 73 -19.36 -11.00 -2.04
CA CYS A 73 -18.73 -10.16 -3.05
C CYS A 73 -17.94 -10.98 -4.07
N ASP A 74 -17.76 -10.38 -5.23
CA ASP A 74 -16.85 -10.80 -6.28
C ASP A 74 -15.65 -9.84 -6.37
N VAL A 75 -14.45 -10.36 -6.58
CA VAL A 75 -13.21 -9.58 -6.62
C VAL A 75 -12.53 -9.78 -7.97
N ASN A 76 -12.34 -8.71 -8.71
CA ASN A 76 -11.67 -8.74 -10.01
C ASN A 76 -10.52 -7.73 -10.05
N GLU A 77 -9.37 -8.16 -10.55
CA GLU A 77 -8.26 -7.27 -10.81
C GLU A 77 -8.34 -6.70 -12.24
N VAL A 78 -8.18 -5.38 -12.35
CA VAL A 78 -8.22 -4.67 -13.62
C VAL A 78 -6.96 -3.83 -13.79
N ALA A 79 -6.22 -4.10 -14.86
CA ALA A 79 -5.14 -3.25 -15.32
C ALA A 79 -5.71 -2.10 -16.16
N MET A 80 -5.54 -0.86 -15.70
CA MET A 80 -5.93 0.33 -16.45
C MET A 80 -4.72 0.88 -17.21
N THR A 81 -4.66 0.66 -18.52
CA THR A 81 -3.61 1.25 -19.36
C THR A 81 -3.92 2.72 -19.65
N GLY A 82 -2.97 3.61 -19.33
CA GLY A 82 -3.04 5.01 -19.74
C GLY A 82 -2.92 5.13 -21.27
N THR A 83 -3.77 5.94 -21.89
CA THR A 83 -3.71 6.19 -23.34
C THR A 83 -2.46 7.01 -23.70
N GLY A 84 -1.60 6.50 -24.58
CA GLY A 84 -0.44 7.23 -25.11
C GLY A 84 0.82 6.38 -25.29
N LEU A 85 1.98 7.04 -25.28
CA LEU A 85 3.31 6.42 -25.36
C LEU A 85 3.61 5.45 -24.20
N SER A 86 2.82 5.48 -23.11
CA SER A 86 2.87 4.54 -21.99
C SER A 86 2.71 3.06 -22.41
N LYS A 87 2.12 2.78 -23.58
CA LYS A 87 1.90 1.42 -24.11
C LYS A 87 3.17 0.78 -24.72
N ILE A 88 4.22 1.55 -24.99
CA ILE A 88 5.46 1.07 -25.64
C ILE A 88 6.55 0.70 -24.62
N LEU A 89 6.44 1.19 -23.37
CA LEU A 89 7.47 1.02 -22.34
C LEU A 89 7.05 0.12 -21.17
N ASP A 90 5.83 -0.44 -21.15
CA ASP A 90 5.32 -1.40 -20.14
C ASP A 90 5.61 -1.06 -18.66
N ILE A 91 5.82 0.24 -18.37
CA ILE A 91 6.37 0.75 -17.10
C ILE A 91 5.27 1.30 -16.18
N GLN A 92 4.00 1.24 -16.58
CA GLN A 92 2.88 1.72 -15.78
C GLN A 92 1.93 0.56 -15.42
N TYR A 93 2.36 -0.23 -14.44
CA TYR A 93 1.54 -1.20 -13.73
C TYR A 93 0.52 -0.47 -12.84
N ASN A 94 -0.55 0.07 -13.42
CA ASN A 94 -1.67 0.61 -12.67
C ASN A 94 -2.77 -0.47 -12.56
N HIS A 95 -2.64 -1.31 -11.55
CA HIS A 95 -3.59 -2.37 -11.23
C HIS A 95 -4.51 -1.93 -10.11
N TYR A 96 -5.79 -2.30 -10.21
CA TYR A 96 -6.79 -2.01 -9.20
C TYR A 96 -7.68 -3.23 -8.97
N LEU A 97 -8.05 -3.46 -7.72
CA LEU A 97 -9.01 -4.49 -7.33
C LEU A 97 -10.40 -3.89 -7.26
N PHE A 98 -11.33 -4.47 -8.01
CA PHE A 98 -12.74 -4.12 -8.01
C PHE A 98 -13.49 -5.16 -7.18
N VAL A 99 -14.09 -4.72 -6.07
CA VAL A 99 -14.84 -5.57 -5.15
C VAL A 99 -16.31 -5.22 -5.29
N THR A 100 -17.08 -6.14 -5.86
CA THR A 100 -18.49 -5.93 -6.20
C THR A 100 -19.37 -6.70 -5.21
N CYS A 101 -20.30 -6.02 -4.55
CA CYS A 101 -21.32 -6.70 -3.75
C CYS A 101 -22.31 -7.44 -4.66
N GLU A 102 -22.42 -8.76 -4.51
CA GLU A 102 -23.32 -9.58 -5.34
C GLU A 102 -24.80 -9.29 -5.09
N PHE A 103 -25.15 -8.70 -3.93
CA PHE A 103 -26.53 -8.43 -3.57
C PHE A 103 -27.08 -7.10 -4.13
N CYS A 104 -26.32 -6.01 -4.05
CA CYS A 104 -26.80 -4.67 -4.43
C CYS A 104 -26.03 -4.03 -5.59
N GLY A 105 -24.99 -4.69 -6.11
CA GLY A 105 -24.18 -4.19 -7.23
C GLY A 105 -23.28 -3.01 -6.89
N TYR A 106 -23.17 -2.64 -5.61
CA TYR A 106 -22.23 -1.60 -5.18
C TYR A 106 -20.79 -2.09 -5.34
N VAL A 107 -19.93 -1.26 -5.94
CA VAL A 107 -18.53 -1.58 -6.24
C VAL A 107 -17.60 -0.66 -5.48
N GLU A 108 -16.62 -1.23 -4.80
CA GLU A 108 -15.50 -0.52 -4.17
C GLU A 108 -14.21 -0.86 -4.94
N VAL A 109 -13.32 0.12 -5.08
CA VAL A 109 -12.07 -0.03 -5.83
C VAL A 109 -10.89 0.18 -4.88
N TYR A 110 -9.95 -0.75 -4.89
CA TYR A 110 -8.76 -0.74 -4.04
C TYR A 110 -7.48 -0.72 -4.87
N ASN A 111 -6.46 -0.03 -4.36
CA ASN A 111 -5.10 -0.14 -4.90
C ASN A 111 -4.37 -1.28 -4.16
N PRO A 112 -4.00 -2.39 -4.85
CA PRO A 112 -3.35 -3.54 -4.24
C PRO A 112 -1.97 -3.19 -3.64
N ASP A 113 -1.20 -2.27 -4.22
CA ASP A 113 0.11 -1.89 -3.70
C ASP A 113 0.01 -1.23 -2.32
N VAL A 114 -1.05 -0.44 -2.11
CA VAL A 114 -1.34 0.18 -0.80
C VAL A 114 -1.79 -0.88 0.20
N LEU A 115 -2.67 -1.81 -0.21
CA LEU A 115 -3.14 -2.89 0.66
C LEU A 115 -2.00 -3.84 1.10
N LEU A 116 -1.07 -4.12 0.20
CA LEU A 116 0.09 -4.97 0.46
C LEU A 116 1.28 -4.24 1.11
N ARG A 117 1.21 -2.91 1.25
CA ARG A 117 2.35 -2.08 1.69
C ARG A 117 3.60 -2.28 0.81
N LYS A 118 3.42 -2.54 -0.50
CA LYS A 118 4.55 -2.66 -1.45
C LYS A 118 5.15 -1.26 -1.67
N LYS A 119 6.37 -1.02 -1.17
CA LYS A 119 7.16 0.15 -1.58
C LYS A 119 7.60 -0.05 -3.03
N SER A 120 6.89 0.54 -3.97
CA SER A 120 7.36 0.72 -5.34
C SER A 120 8.62 1.61 -5.31
N GLY A 121 9.81 1.02 -5.41
CA GLY A 121 11.07 1.77 -5.27
C GLY A 121 12.37 1.07 -5.65
N SER A 122 12.39 -0.23 -5.95
CA SER A 122 13.66 -0.98 -6.10
C SER A 122 14.25 -1.02 -7.52
N VAL A 123 13.90 -0.10 -8.42
CA VAL A 123 14.66 0.10 -9.67
C VAL A 123 15.78 1.13 -9.52
N SER A 124 15.83 1.90 -8.42
CA SER A 124 16.84 2.95 -8.22
C SER A 124 18.23 2.41 -7.85
N THR A 125 18.32 1.24 -7.21
CA THR A 125 19.59 0.75 -6.64
C THR A 125 20.55 0.18 -7.67
N VAL A 126 20.05 -0.30 -8.81
CA VAL A 126 20.88 -1.03 -9.79
C VAL A 126 21.66 -0.09 -10.71
N LEU A 127 21.20 1.15 -10.90
CA LEU A 127 21.89 2.16 -11.73
C LEU A 127 23.04 2.86 -11.01
N ASP A 128 23.00 2.98 -9.67
CA ASP A 128 24.08 3.62 -8.91
C ASP A 128 25.33 2.73 -8.76
N ILE A 129 25.18 1.40 -8.78
CA ILE A 129 26.31 0.46 -8.64
C ILE A 129 27.09 0.32 -9.97
N LEU A 130 26.46 0.60 -11.12
CA LEU A 130 27.10 0.50 -12.43
C LEU A 130 27.68 1.83 -12.95
N PHE A 131 27.29 2.97 -12.38
CA PHE A 131 27.77 4.30 -12.82
C PHE A 131 28.25 5.24 -11.70
N GLY A 132 28.36 4.77 -10.45
CA GLY A 132 28.73 5.58 -9.28
C GLY A 132 30.07 5.18 -8.62
N ASN A 133 31.18 5.46 -9.32
CA ASN A 133 32.58 5.51 -8.87
C ASN A 133 33.27 4.18 -8.44
#